data_AF-A0AAN7AT97-F1
#
_entry.id   AF-A0AAN7AT97-F1
#
_cell.length_a   1.000
_cell.length_b   1.000
_cell.length_c   1.000
_cell.angle_alpha   90.00
_cell.angle_beta   90.00
_cell.angle_gamma   90.00
#
_symmetry.space_group_name_H-M   'P 1'
#
loop_
_entity.id
_entity.type
_entity.pdbx_description
1 polymer ?
#
loop_
_entity_poly.entity_id
_entity_poly.type
_entity_poly.pdbx_seq_one_letter_code
_entity_poly.pdbx_strand_id
1 'polypeptide(L)'
;MKLAPVVVLSLQGVALAAPATPTVQQADDVDLIWHVRAFPGGPLLQLNGTIQQVHGQLLKINPEFDHVFGISDHLTHASPQPSPAVPYPPPPVWNATIPKIKPAPPSLPGWEEINFEGKRRKCGGPLEYIEKSYIQEGIRYLRDLPFEVPRLPPGSCGRVSCSWDAAIKWCNQNQNLQSLKSMKTIADGAQYLVKNCNKYPLVSPRLDTASEQPARDRVSGEVWHERGWSVIVGKEEC
;
A
#
# COMPACT_ATOMS: atom_id res chain seq x y z
N MET A 1 78.62 13.32 28.18
CA MET A 1 77.69 13.23 27.04
C MET A 1 76.33 12.83 27.57
N LYS A 2 75.35 13.75 27.60
CA LYS A 2 73.97 13.45 28.06
C LYS A 2 73.11 13.23 26.81
N LEU A 3 72.55 12.03 26.67
CA LEU A 3 71.60 11.66 25.62
C LEU A 3 70.26 12.37 25.88
N ALA A 4 69.72 13.06 24.87
CA ALA A 4 68.37 13.61 24.90
C ALA A 4 67.37 12.58 24.32
N PRO A 5 66.14 12.46 24.85
CA PRO A 5 65.17 11.51 24.33
C PRO A 5 64.48 12.06 23.07
N VAL A 6 64.39 11.22 22.04
CA VAL A 6 63.62 11.49 20.82
C VAL A 6 62.15 11.20 21.13
N VAL A 7 61.29 12.22 21.00
CA VAL A 7 59.83 12.07 21.09
C VAL A 7 59.30 11.72 19.71
N VAL A 8 58.75 10.52 19.56
CA VAL A 8 58.06 10.07 18.34
C VAL A 8 56.58 10.47 18.46
N LEU A 9 56.15 11.47 17.70
CA LEU A 9 54.74 11.86 17.56
C LEU A 9 54.08 10.95 16.51
N SER A 10 53.23 10.04 16.97
CA SER A 10 52.36 9.25 16.09
C SER A 10 51.18 10.09 15.61
N LEU A 11 51.07 10.30 14.30
CA LEU A 11 49.90 10.87 13.64
C LEU A 11 48.79 9.82 13.61
N GLN A 12 47.77 9.99 14.46
CA GLN A 12 46.52 9.23 14.33
C GLN A 12 45.68 9.87 13.22
N GLY A 13 45.58 9.17 12.08
CA GLY A 13 44.69 9.56 10.99
C GLY A 13 43.23 9.45 11.44
N VAL A 14 42.49 10.54 11.34
CA VAL A 14 41.04 10.54 11.55
C VAL A 14 40.40 9.93 10.30
N ALA A 15 39.92 8.69 10.42
CA ALA A 15 39.11 8.09 9.38
C ALA A 15 37.72 8.75 9.39
N LEU A 16 37.41 9.55 8.36
CA LEU A 16 36.06 10.02 8.10
C LEU A 16 35.22 8.81 7.67
N ALA A 17 34.34 8.34 8.55
CA ALA A 17 33.33 7.36 8.19
C ALA A 17 32.40 7.97 7.12
N ALA A 18 32.33 7.32 5.96
CA ALA A 18 31.31 7.66 4.96
C ALA A 18 29.92 7.40 5.57
N PRO A 19 28.91 8.25 5.32
CA PRO A 19 27.56 7.97 5.77
C PRO A 19 27.08 6.67 5.14
N ALA A 20 26.65 5.73 5.98
CA ALA A 20 26.00 4.51 5.54
C ALA A 20 24.78 4.88 4.67
N THR A 21 24.68 4.28 3.49
CA THR A 21 23.45 4.34 2.70
C THR A 21 22.34 3.71 3.55
N PRO A 22 21.22 4.41 3.80
CA PRO A 22 20.16 3.85 4.62
C PRO A 22 19.60 2.60 3.93
N THR A 23 19.70 1.47 4.63
CA THR A 23 19.09 0.21 4.23
C THR A 23 17.57 0.44 4.14
N VAL A 24 16.96 0.04 3.01
CA VAL A 24 15.53 0.17 2.65
C VAL A 24 14.51 -0.34 3.70
N GLN A 25 14.95 -0.89 4.82
CA GLN A 25 14.09 -1.48 5.84
C GLN A 25 13.29 -0.47 6.68
N GLN A 26 13.51 0.83 6.48
CA GLN A 26 12.78 1.87 7.22
C GLN A 26 12.56 3.11 6.37
N ALA A 27 11.97 2.93 5.18
CA ALA A 27 11.18 4.04 4.62
C ALA A 27 10.01 4.24 5.59
N ASP A 28 9.84 5.45 6.12
CA ASP A 28 8.74 5.78 7.02
C ASP A 28 7.43 5.31 6.37
N ASP A 29 6.67 4.48 7.10
CA ASP A 29 5.34 4.05 6.67
C ASP A 29 4.44 5.28 6.76
N VAL A 30 4.35 6.01 5.65
CA VAL A 30 3.53 7.22 5.57
C VAL A 30 2.14 6.86 5.11
N ASP A 31 1.15 7.54 5.68
CA ASP A 31 -0.21 7.46 5.19
C ASP A 31 -0.27 7.86 3.71
N LEU A 32 -0.96 7.04 2.92
CA LEU A 32 -1.26 7.40 1.55
C LEU A 32 -2.16 8.63 1.52
N ILE A 33 -1.94 9.49 0.53
CA ILE A 33 -2.79 10.64 0.25
C ILE A 33 -3.78 10.24 -0.84
N TRP A 34 -5.07 10.34 -0.54
CA TRP A 34 -6.17 9.95 -1.40
C TRP A 34 -6.89 11.18 -1.93
N HIS A 35 -7.21 11.20 -3.22
CA HIS A 35 -8.13 12.18 -3.80
C HIS A 35 -9.38 11.44 -4.25
N VAL A 36 -10.47 11.57 -3.50
CA VAL A 36 -11.70 10.76 -3.64
C VAL A 36 -12.95 11.62 -3.62
N ARG A 37 -14.07 11.11 -4.13
CA ARG A 37 -15.38 11.79 -4.07
C ARG A 37 -16.32 10.98 -3.18
N ALA A 38 -16.92 11.63 -2.19
CA ALA A 38 -17.91 10.98 -1.33
C ALA A 38 -19.30 10.87 -1.98
N PHE A 39 -19.59 11.68 -3.00
CA PHE A 39 -20.89 11.73 -3.68
C PHE A 39 -20.69 11.72 -5.21
N PRO A 40 -21.58 11.09 -6.00
CA PRO A 40 -21.52 11.15 -7.46
C PRO A 40 -21.49 12.61 -7.94
N GLY A 41 -20.45 12.98 -8.70
CA GLY A 41 -20.25 14.36 -9.17
C GLY A 41 -19.84 15.39 -8.11
N GLY A 42 -19.73 15.01 -6.83
CA GLY A 42 -19.28 15.88 -5.74
C GLY A 42 -17.81 16.27 -5.83
N PRO A 43 -17.30 17.21 -5.02
CA PRO A 43 -15.90 17.66 -5.09
C PRO A 43 -14.90 16.54 -4.74
N LEU A 44 -13.65 16.68 -5.19
CA LEU A 44 -12.55 15.85 -4.71
C LEU A 44 -12.19 16.26 -3.28
N LEU A 45 -12.18 15.28 -2.38
CA LEU A 45 -11.74 15.38 -1.00
C LEU A 45 -10.33 14.78 -0.90
N GLN A 46 -9.48 15.41 -0.10
CA GLN A 46 -8.20 14.84 0.28
C GLN A 46 -8.35 14.09 1.61
N LEU A 47 -8.20 12.78 1.60
CA LEU A 47 -8.24 11.91 2.79
C LEU A 47 -6.90 11.19 2.93
N ASN A 48 -6.55 10.79 4.15
CA ASN A 48 -5.29 10.11 4.44
C ASN A 48 -5.56 8.76 5.15
N GLY A 49 -4.64 7.82 4.96
CA GLY A 49 -4.60 6.53 5.67
C GLY A 49 -4.51 5.33 4.74
N THR A 50 -4.82 4.16 5.28
CA THR A 50 -5.11 2.93 4.51
C THR A 50 -6.43 3.03 3.77
N ILE A 51 -6.68 2.14 2.81
CA ILE A 51 -7.93 2.16 2.07
C ILE A 51 -9.14 1.86 2.95
N GLN A 52 -9.01 0.98 3.94
CA GLN A 52 -10.09 0.68 4.90
C GLN A 52 -10.43 1.93 5.74
N GLN A 53 -9.42 2.68 6.19
CA GLN A 53 -9.63 3.92 6.92
C GLN A 53 -10.28 5.01 6.05
N VAL A 54 -9.89 5.10 4.78
CA VAL A 54 -10.48 6.05 3.82
C VAL A 54 -11.91 5.68 3.48
N HIS A 55 -12.21 4.39 3.29
CA HIS A 55 -13.58 3.91 3.10
C HIS A 55 -14.46 4.21 4.32
N GLY A 56 -13.96 3.97 5.53
CA GLY A 56 -14.67 4.32 6.77
C GLY A 56 -14.91 5.84 6.92
N GLN A 57 -13.97 6.68 6.47
CA GLN A 57 -14.19 8.14 6.40
C GLN A 57 -15.26 8.50 5.37
N LEU A 58 -15.27 7.83 4.21
CA LEU A 58 -16.28 8.05 3.16
C LEU A 58 -17.68 7.63 3.61
N LEU A 59 -17.83 6.53 4.34
CA LEU A 59 -19.11 6.10 4.92
C LEU A 59 -19.62 7.07 6.00
N LYS A 60 -18.74 7.70 6.77
CA LYS A 60 -19.13 8.77 7.71
C LYS A 60 -19.65 10.02 7.00
N ILE A 61 -19.09 10.33 5.83
CA ILE A 61 -19.48 11.50 5.01
C ILE A 61 -20.76 11.20 4.22
N ASN A 62 -20.85 10.00 3.65
CA ASN A 62 -21.97 9.50 2.88
C ASN A 62 -22.26 8.04 3.27
N PRO A 63 -23.23 7.78 4.17
CA PRO A 63 -23.60 6.43 4.56
C PRO A 63 -24.07 5.55 3.38
N GLU A 64 -24.56 6.16 2.29
CA GLU A 64 -24.98 5.46 1.07
C GLU A 64 -23.84 5.25 0.07
N PHE A 65 -22.59 5.55 0.44
CA PHE A 65 -21.43 5.51 -0.46
C PHE A 65 -21.31 4.17 -1.22
N ASP A 66 -21.46 3.05 -0.53
CA ASP A 66 -21.36 1.73 -1.16
C ASP A 66 -22.46 1.51 -2.20
N HIS A 67 -23.69 1.90 -1.85
CA HIS A 67 -24.84 1.76 -2.73
C HIS A 67 -24.75 2.67 -3.97
N VAL A 68 -24.46 3.96 -3.79
CA VAL A 68 -24.43 4.93 -4.90
C VAL A 68 -23.27 4.73 -5.87
N PHE A 69 -22.24 3.98 -5.44
CA PHE A 69 -21.11 3.64 -6.29
C PHE A 69 -21.02 2.15 -6.64
N GLY A 70 -22.05 1.37 -6.30
CA GLY A 70 -22.16 -0.04 -6.70
C GLY A 70 -21.05 -0.93 -6.13
N ILE A 71 -20.57 -0.63 -4.92
CA ILE A 71 -19.57 -1.43 -4.21
C ILE A 71 -20.27 -2.70 -3.73
N SER A 72 -19.80 -3.86 -4.18
CA SER A 72 -20.51 -5.12 -3.94
C SER A 72 -20.62 -5.45 -2.45
N ASP A 73 -21.75 -6.05 -2.06
CA ASP A 73 -22.09 -6.51 -0.70
C ASP A 73 -21.06 -7.49 -0.10
N HIS A 74 -20.07 -7.98 -0.88
CA HIS A 74 -19.02 -8.89 -0.42
C HIS A 74 -18.03 -8.27 0.57
N LEU A 75 -18.01 -6.94 0.73
CA LEU A 75 -17.15 -6.26 1.73
C LEU A 75 -17.77 -6.22 3.14
N THR A 76 -19.05 -6.61 3.29
CA THR A 76 -19.84 -6.41 4.52
C THR A 76 -19.56 -7.41 5.64
N HIS A 77 -18.76 -8.46 5.43
CA HIS A 77 -18.46 -9.43 6.49
C HIS A 77 -17.40 -8.97 7.52
N ALA A 78 -16.86 -7.75 7.39
CA ALA A 78 -15.84 -7.21 8.31
C ALA A 78 -16.27 -5.96 9.12
N SER A 79 -17.54 -5.55 9.11
CA SER A 79 -18.00 -4.44 9.98
C SER A 79 -19.47 -4.62 10.43
N PRO A 80 -19.88 -4.10 11.60
CA PRO A 80 -21.17 -4.40 12.22
C PRO A 80 -22.36 -3.89 11.39
N GLN A 81 -23.43 -4.69 11.40
CA GLN A 81 -24.67 -4.55 10.64
C GLN A 81 -25.28 -3.13 10.62
N PRO A 82 -25.93 -2.72 9.51
CA PRO A 82 -26.56 -1.41 9.38
C PRO A 82 -27.80 -1.26 10.28
N SER A 83 -27.90 -0.10 10.93
CA SER A 83 -29.10 0.39 11.61
C SER A 83 -30.23 0.73 10.60
N PRO A 84 -31.50 0.70 11.02
CA PRO A 84 -32.65 0.88 10.14
C PRO A 84 -32.70 2.29 9.51
N ALA A 85 -33.21 2.33 8.28
CA ALA A 85 -33.31 3.48 7.41
C ALA A 85 -33.92 4.72 8.11
N VAL A 86 -33.12 5.78 8.20
CA VAL A 86 -33.61 7.11 8.59
C VAL A 86 -34.02 7.86 7.31
N PRO A 87 -35.19 8.51 7.26
CA PRO A 87 -35.62 9.29 6.11
C PRO A 87 -34.63 10.43 5.79
N TYR A 88 -34.27 10.55 4.51
CA TYR A 88 -33.31 11.52 3.96
C TYR A 88 -33.52 12.95 4.46
N PRO A 89 -32.45 13.67 4.87
CA PRO A 89 -32.41 15.12 4.68
C PRO A 89 -32.09 15.43 3.21
N PRO A 90 -32.72 16.46 2.60
CA PRO A 90 -32.33 16.91 1.26
C PRO A 90 -30.86 17.36 1.25
N PRO A 91 -30.15 17.21 0.11
CA PRO A 91 -28.76 17.64 0.00
C PRO A 91 -28.61 19.12 0.34
N PRO A 92 -27.56 19.53 1.08
CA PRO A 92 -27.30 20.94 1.31
C PRO A 92 -27.09 21.64 -0.03
N VAL A 93 -27.77 22.78 -0.21
CA VAL A 93 -27.59 23.64 -1.38
C VAL A 93 -26.23 24.33 -1.22
N TRP A 94 -25.22 23.85 -1.95
CA TRP A 94 -23.87 24.42 -1.93
C TRP A 94 -23.85 25.73 -2.74
N ASN A 95 -24.21 26.85 -2.11
CA ASN A 95 -23.96 28.20 -2.66
C ASN A 95 -22.51 28.63 -2.42
N ALA A 96 -21.55 27.80 -2.84
CA ALA A 96 -20.13 28.14 -2.80
C ALA A 96 -19.64 28.31 -4.23
N THR A 97 -19.14 29.50 -4.54
CA THR A 97 -18.33 29.76 -5.73
C THR A 97 -17.14 28.79 -5.72
N ILE A 98 -17.29 27.64 -6.38
CA ILE A 98 -16.23 26.64 -6.49
C ILE A 98 -15.04 27.36 -7.15
N PRO A 99 -13.87 27.49 -6.49
CA PRO A 99 -12.66 27.84 -7.20
C PRO A 99 -12.53 26.81 -8.31
N LYS A 100 -12.53 27.24 -9.57
CA LYS A 100 -12.28 26.35 -10.71
C LYS A 100 -10.93 25.68 -10.47
N ILE A 101 -10.92 24.51 -9.84
CA ILE A 101 -9.75 23.66 -9.77
C ILE A 101 -9.47 23.32 -11.22
N LYS A 102 -8.28 23.70 -11.70
CA LYS A 102 -7.87 23.39 -13.07
C LYS A 102 -8.11 21.89 -13.28
N PRO A 103 -8.74 21.48 -14.40
CA PRO A 103 -8.90 20.06 -14.69
C PRO A 103 -7.56 19.36 -14.50
N ALA A 104 -7.60 18.15 -13.93
CA ALA A 104 -6.41 17.32 -13.78
C ALA A 104 -5.60 17.40 -15.08
N PRO A 105 -4.26 17.60 -15.00
CA PRO A 105 -3.43 17.73 -16.19
C PRO A 105 -3.80 16.64 -17.19
N PRO A 106 -3.94 16.95 -18.48
CA PRO A 106 -4.16 15.93 -19.48
C PRO A 106 -3.11 14.85 -19.25
N SER A 107 -3.65 13.71 -18.88
CA SER A 107 -3.08 12.41 -18.81
C SER A 107 -1.72 12.36 -19.56
N LEU A 108 -0.61 12.09 -18.84
CA LEU A 108 0.75 11.87 -19.38
C LEU A 108 0.76 10.97 -20.64
N PRO A 109 1.42 11.35 -21.74
CA PRO A 109 1.43 10.54 -22.96
C PRO A 109 2.09 9.17 -22.70
N GLY A 110 1.31 8.09 -22.88
CA GLY A 110 1.76 6.69 -22.76
C GLY A 110 0.91 5.84 -21.81
N TRP A 111 -0.29 5.44 -22.27
CA TRP A 111 -1.19 4.50 -21.55
C TRP A 111 -0.93 3.07 -21.98
N GLU A 112 0.25 2.54 -21.72
CA GLU A 112 0.35 1.09 -21.71
C GLU A 112 -0.31 0.59 -20.43
N GLU A 113 -1.20 -0.40 -20.53
CA GLU A 113 -1.71 -1.12 -19.36
C GLU A 113 -0.50 -1.64 -18.57
N ILE A 114 -0.43 -1.32 -17.28
CA ILE A 114 0.71 -1.71 -16.45
C ILE A 114 0.66 -3.23 -16.29
N ASN A 115 1.55 -3.92 -17.02
CA ASN A 115 1.71 -5.36 -16.97
C ASN A 115 2.92 -5.72 -16.09
N PHE A 116 2.70 -6.62 -15.13
CA PHE A 116 3.76 -7.13 -14.26
C PHE A 116 4.44 -8.40 -14.78
N GLU A 117 3.95 -9.00 -15.88
CA GLU A 117 4.54 -10.20 -16.46
C GLU A 117 6.01 -9.97 -16.85
N GLY A 118 6.88 -10.89 -16.43
CA GLY A 118 8.34 -10.75 -16.60
C GLY A 118 9.00 -9.60 -15.83
N LYS A 119 8.27 -8.78 -15.06
CA LYS A 119 8.88 -7.70 -14.26
C LYS A 119 9.72 -8.28 -13.14
N ARG A 120 10.78 -7.54 -12.77
CA ARG A 120 11.69 -7.86 -11.68
C ARG A 120 10.88 -8.08 -10.41
N ARG A 121 11.10 -9.21 -9.75
CA ARG A 121 10.45 -9.60 -8.49
C ARG A 121 11.42 -10.31 -7.56
N LYS A 122 11.15 -10.24 -6.26
CA LYS A 122 11.84 -10.98 -5.22
C LYS A 122 10.79 -11.66 -4.36
N CYS A 123 10.88 -12.97 -4.22
CA CYS A 123 10.03 -13.74 -3.32
C CYS A 123 10.69 -13.82 -1.95
N GLY A 124 9.88 -13.67 -0.90
CA GLY A 124 10.39 -13.20 0.39
C GLY A 124 10.87 -11.75 0.30
N GLY A 125 11.24 -11.16 1.43
CA GLY A 125 11.59 -9.75 1.44
C GLY A 125 11.56 -9.19 2.85
N PRO A 126 11.26 -7.88 3.01
CA PRO A 126 11.20 -7.24 4.32
C PRO A 126 10.03 -7.76 5.17
N LEU A 127 8.96 -8.25 4.54
CA LEU A 127 7.81 -8.82 5.24
C LEU A 127 7.89 -10.35 5.29
N GLU A 128 7.48 -10.94 6.40
CA GLU A 128 7.39 -12.40 6.52
C GLU A 128 6.30 -12.98 5.61
N TYR A 129 6.37 -14.28 5.37
CA TYR A 129 5.35 -15.01 4.63
C TYR A 129 4.02 -15.00 5.40
N ILE A 130 2.92 -14.67 4.72
CA ILE A 130 1.56 -14.73 5.27
C ILE A 130 0.70 -15.67 4.42
N GLU A 131 -0.44 -16.10 4.94
CA GLU A 131 -1.38 -16.90 4.17
C GLU A 131 -1.88 -16.14 2.93
N LYS A 132 -1.82 -16.80 1.77
CA LYS A 132 -2.16 -16.21 0.49
C LYS A 132 -3.61 -15.73 0.39
N SER A 133 -4.53 -16.41 1.08
CA SER A 133 -5.96 -16.09 1.06
C SER A 133 -6.26 -14.66 1.55
N TYR A 134 -5.56 -14.20 2.59
CA TYR A 134 -5.71 -12.85 3.14
C TYR A 134 -5.22 -11.76 2.18
N ILE A 135 -4.10 -12.00 1.48
CA ILE A 135 -3.65 -11.08 0.42
C ILE A 135 -4.63 -11.08 -0.76
N GLN A 136 -5.20 -12.23 -1.13
CA GLN A 136 -6.22 -12.33 -2.18
C GLN A 136 -7.53 -11.61 -1.82
N GLU A 137 -7.91 -11.57 -0.54
CA GLU A 137 -9.03 -10.77 -0.04
C GLU A 137 -8.74 -9.27 -0.20
N GLY A 138 -7.56 -8.82 0.22
CA GLY A 138 -7.11 -7.44 -0.01
C GLY A 138 -7.10 -7.06 -1.50
N ILE A 139 -6.60 -7.93 -2.38
CA ILE A 139 -6.62 -7.69 -3.84
C ILE A 139 -8.04 -7.50 -4.36
N ARG A 140 -9.00 -8.30 -3.91
CA ARG A 140 -10.42 -8.17 -4.29
C ARG A 140 -10.99 -6.85 -3.81
N TYR A 141 -10.76 -6.51 -2.54
CA TYR A 141 -11.17 -5.23 -1.96
C TYR A 141 -10.65 -4.03 -2.77
N LEU A 142 -9.37 -4.03 -3.14
CA LEU A 142 -8.78 -2.95 -3.96
C LEU A 142 -9.37 -2.85 -5.38
N ARG A 143 -9.93 -3.93 -5.94
CA ARG A 143 -10.50 -3.96 -7.29
C ARG A 143 -11.95 -3.52 -7.34
N ASP A 144 -12.70 -3.76 -6.26
CA ASP A 144 -14.13 -3.46 -6.16
C ASP A 144 -14.40 -1.99 -5.85
N LEU A 145 -13.40 -1.25 -5.34
CA LEU A 145 -13.55 0.17 -5.04
C LEU A 145 -13.58 1.03 -6.32
N PRO A 146 -14.56 1.94 -6.48
CA PRO A 146 -14.81 2.70 -7.70
C PRO A 146 -13.94 3.96 -7.86
N PHE A 147 -12.91 4.18 -7.02
CA PHE A 147 -12.18 5.46 -6.93
C PHE A 147 -10.65 5.44 -6.93
N GLU A 148 -10.08 6.66 -6.87
CA GLU A 148 -9.02 7.23 -7.71
C GLU A 148 -7.68 7.51 -7.00
N VAL A 149 -6.68 7.81 -7.85
CA VAL A 149 -5.33 8.36 -7.64
C VAL A 149 -4.77 8.36 -6.21
N PRO A 150 -4.27 7.21 -5.71
CA PRO A 150 -3.34 7.23 -4.58
C PRO A 150 -2.10 8.03 -4.96
N ARG A 151 -1.65 8.87 -4.03
CA ARG A 151 -0.37 9.58 -4.13
C ARG A 151 0.55 9.20 -2.98
N LEU A 152 1.84 9.13 -3.30
CA LEU A 152 2.87 8.79 -2.33
C LEU A 152 4.09 9.71 -2.50
N PRO A 153 4.58 10.34 -1.42
CA PRO A 153 5.76 11.20 -1.47
C PRO A 153 7.02 10.47 -1.99
N PRO A 154 8.04 11.23 -2.46
CA PRO A 154 9.33 10.68 -2.86
C PRO A 154 10.00 9.86 -1.74
N GLY A 155 10.57 8.70 -2.08
CA GLY A 155 11.35 7.89 -1.15
C GLY A 155 10.55 7.22 -0.03
N SER A 156 9.22 7.23 -0.11
CA SER A 156 8.35 6.71 0.94
C SER A 156 7.67 5.40 0.54
N CYS A 157 7.27 4.63 1.54
CA CYS A 157 6.37 3.49 1.41
C CYS A 157 5.11 3.77 2.21
N GLY A 158 3.98 3.24 1.77
CA GLY A 158 2.73 3.33 2.52
C GLY A 158 1.95 2.04 2.46
N ARG A 159 1.33 1.69 3.59
CA ARG A 159 0.40 0.57 3.70
C ARG A 159 -0.90 0.90 2.99
N VAL A 160 -1.19 0.18 1.90
CA VAL A 160 -2.38 0.40 1.06
C VAL A 160 -3.58 -0.31 1.66
N SER A 161 -3.40 -1.57 2.04
CA SER A 161 -4.41 -2.43 2.66
C SER A 161 -3.77 -3.26 3.76
N CYS A 162 -4.48 -3.45 4.87
CA CYS A 162 -4.09 -4.33 5.97
C CYS A 162 -5.32 -5.03 6.52
N SER A 163 -5.31 -6.35 6.53
CA SER A 163 -6.31 -7.18 7.22
C SER A 163 -5.69 -8.53 7.55
N TRP A 164 -6.07 -9.16 8.66
CA TRP A 164 -5.55 -10.47 9.08
C TRP A 164 -4.01 -10.55 9.17
N ASP A 165 -3.37 -9.49 9.65
CA ASP A 165 -1.91 -9.28 9.60
C ASP A 165 -1.30 -9.39 8.19
N ALA A 166 -2.09 -9.22 7.14
CA ALA A 166 -1.66 -9.33 5.75
C ALA A 166 -1.69 -7.93 5.11
N ALA A 167 -0.50 -7.40 4.82
CA ALA A 167 -0.35 -6.08 4.23
C ALA A 167 -0.06 -6.16 2.73
N ILE A 168 -0.65 -5.20 2.01
CA ILE A 168 -0.25 -4.80 0.66
C ILE A 168 0.31 -3.38 0.81
N LYS A 169 1.60 -3.20 0.52
CA LYS A 169 2.26 -1.89 0.54
C LYS A 169 2.57 -1.42 -0.88
N TRP A 170 2.64 -0.10 -1.04
CA TRP A 170 3.10 0.56 -2.24
C TRP A 170 4.24 1.51 -1.88
N CYS A 171 5.32 1.47 -2.66
CA CYS A 171 6.51 2.27 -2.41
C CYS A 171 6.88 3.10 -3.63
N ASN A 172 7.30 4.34 -3.37
CA ASN A 172 7.76 5.28 -4.36
C ASN A 172 9.28 5.49 -4.20
N GLN A 173 10.06 4.90 -5.09
CA GLN A 173 11.51 5.06 -5.14
C GLN A 173 11.96 6.25 -6.01
N ASN A 174 11.03 7.03 -6.56
CA ASN A 174 11.36 8.24 -7.31
C ASN A 174 11.69 9.40 -6.37
N GLN A 175 12.33 10.43 -6.94
CA GLN A 175 12.55 11.73 -6.30
C GLN A 175 11.33 12.67 -6.41
N ASN A 176 10.28 12.26 -7.13
CA ASN A 176 9.07 13.04 -7.35
C ASN A 176 7.85 12.35 -6.73
N LEU A 177 6.81 13.14 -6.44
CA LEU A 177 5.51 12.62 -6.00
C LEU A 177 4.97 11.61 -7.02
N GLN A 178 4.71 10.39 -6.60
CA GLN A 178 4.13 9.37 -7.47
C GLN A 178 2.61 9.40 -7.34
N SER A 179 1.92 9.25 -8.47
CA SER A 179 0.47 9.15 -8.58
C SER A 179 0.12 7.98 -9.50
N LEU A 180 -0.82 7.12 -9.11
CA LEU A 180 -1.35 6.07 -9.98
C LEU A 180 -2.71 6.47 -10.53
N LYS A 181 -3.11 5.95 -11.70
CA LYS A 181 -4.46 6.18 -12.21
C LYS A 181 -5.52 5.49 -11.34
N SER A 182 -5.19 4.31 -10.83
CA SER A 182 -6.08 3.48 -10.03
C SER A 182 -5.28 2.57 -9.11
N MET A 183 -5.87 2.23 -7.96
CA MET A 183 -5.36 1.21 -7.05
C MET A 183 -5.37 -0.20 -7.65
N LYS A 184 -6.16 -0.43 -8.71
CA LYS A 184 -6.16 -1.69 -9.47
C LYS A 184 -4.75 -2.08 -9.91
N THR A 185 -3.92 -1.09 -10.28
CA THR A 185 -2.51 -1.30 -10.59
C THR A 185 -1.71 -1.88 -9.40
N ILE A 186 -1.99 -1.44 -8.18
CA ILE A 186 -1.36 -2.01 -6.98
C ILE A 186 -1.87 -3.44 -6.76
N ALA A 187 -3.17 -3.66 -6.93
CA ALA A 187 -3.80 -4.97 -6.84
C ALA A 187 -3.24 -5.97 -7.87
N ASP A 188 -2.92 -5.52 -9.08
CA ASP A 188 -2.31 -6.34 -10.14
C ASP A 188 -0.87 -6.73 -9.78
N GLY A 189 -0.11 -5.83 -9.17
CA GLY A 189 1.23 -6.14 -8.64
C GLY A 189 1.18 -7.16 -7.50
N ALA A 190 0.24 -6.99 -6.57
CA ALA A 190 0.00 -7.95 -5.49
C ALA A 190 -0.46 -9.32 -6.05
N GLN A 191 -1.36 -9.31 -7.05
CA GLN A 191 -1.83 -10.53 -7.72
C GLN A 191 -0.71 -11.26 -8.43
N TYR A 192 0.21 -10.53 -9.06
CA TYR A 192 1.40 -11.08 -9.68
C TYR A 192 2.31 -11.76 -8.66
N LEU A 193 2.53 -11.16 -7.49
CA LEU A 193 3.28 -11.78 -6.39
C LEU A 193 2.59 -13.03 -5.85
N VAL A 194 1.27 -12.99 -5.67
CA VAL A 194 0.46 -14.15 -5.27
C VAL A 194 0.57 -15.34 -6.24
N LYS A 195 0.74 -15.05 -7.54
CA LYS A 195 0.92 -16.07 -8.59
C LYS A 195 2.34 -16.62 -8.64
N ASN A 196 3.33 -15.76 -8.38
CA ASN A 196 4.73 -16.06 -8.72
C ASN A 196 5.67 -16.22 -7.51
N CYS A 197 5.21 -15.90 -6.30
CA CYS A 197 5.95 -16.01 -5.04
C CYS A 197 5.23 -16.89 -4.02
N ASN A 198 4.47 -17.88 -4.50
CA ASN A 198 3.89 -18.90 -3.64
C ASN A 198 5.00 -19.82 -3.10
N LYS A 199 5.10 -19.89 -1.78
CA LYS A 199 5.85 -20.96 -1.13
C LYS A 199 4.88 -22.12 -0.93
N TYR A 200 5.20 -23.27 -1.52
CA TYR A 200 4.50 -24.52 -1.23
C TYR A 200 4.40 -24.73 0.28
N PRO A 201 3.32 -25.39 0.74
CA PRO A 201 3.04 -25.54 2.15
C PRO A 201 4.27 -25.90 2.97
N LEU A 202 4.61 -25.04 3.93
CA LEU A 202 5.53 -25.43 4.99
C LEU A 202 4.78 -26.43 5.86
N VAL A 203 4.96 -27.72 5.58
CA VAL A 203 4.62 -28.77 6.53
C VAL A 203 5.56 -28.55 7.72
N SER A 204 5.02 -28.07 8.85
CA SER A 204 5.79 -27.98 10.09
C SER A 204 6.37 -29.37 10.39
N PRO A 205 7.69 -29.56 10.57
CA PRO A 205 8.27 -30.89 10.72
C PRO A 205 7.89 -31.65 12.00
N ARG A 206 7.05 -31.09 12.89
CA ARG A 206 6.58 -31.74 14.12
C ARG A 206 5.23 -31.18 14.57
N LEU A 207 4.15 -31.95 14.42
CA LEU A 207 3.41 -32.49 15.55
C LEU A 207 2.46 -33.58 15.03
N ASP A 208 2.80 -34.79 15.44
CA ASP A 208 2.02 -36.00 15.65
C ASP A 208 0.65 -35.78 16.34
N THR A 209 -0.23 -34.96 15.78
CA THR A 209 -1.66 -35.06 16.05
C THR A 209 -2.44 -34.65 14.81
N ALA A 210 -3.51 -35.39 14.55
CA ALA A 210 -4.42 -35.24 13.44
C ALA A 210 -5.11 -33.87 13.42
N SER A 211 -4.41 -32.84 12.95
CA SER A 211 -5.03 -31.60 12.48
C SER A 211 -4.99 -31.67 10.95
N GLU A 212 -6.09 -32.12 10.34
CA GLU A 212 -6.36 -32.09 8.90
C GLU A 212 -6.50 -30.64 8.38
N GLN A 213 -5.70 -29.70 8.86
CA GLN A 213 -5.64 -28.37 8.28
C GLN A 213 -4.81 -28.48 7.01
N PRO A 214 -5.43 -28.32 5.81
CA PRO A 214 -4.68 -28.37 4.56
C PRO A 214 -3.58 -27.34 4.65
N ALA A 215 -2.36 -27.77 4.34
CA ALA A 215 -1.21 -26.93 4.48
C ALA A 215 -1.39 -25.69 3.58
N ARG A 216 -1.33 -24.51 4.19
CA ARG A 216 -1.78 -23.27 3.56
C ARG A 216 -0.67 -22.67 2.71
N ASP A 217 -1.01 -22.30 1.47
CA ASP A 217 -0.09 -21.55 0.60
C ASP A 217 0.25 -20.21 1.23
N ARG A 218 1.55 -19.91 1.30
CA ARG A 218 2.03 -18.64 1.85
C ARG A 218 2.67 -17.79 0.77
N VAL A 219 2.58 -16.48 0.94
CA VAL A 219 3.15 -15.49 0.03
C VAL A 219 3.91 -14.42 0.80
N SER A 220 5.05 -14.01 0.26
CA SER A 220 5.73 -12.77 0.59
C SER A 220 6.57 -12.39 -0.62
N GLY A 221 6.68 -11.10 -0.89
CA GLY A 221 7.56 -10.63 -1.94
C GLY A 221 7.36 -9.18 -2.30
N GLU A 222 8.20 -8.73 -3.24
CA GLU A 222 8.19 -7.39 -3.80
C GLU A 222 8.34 -7.48 -5.32
N VAL A 223 7.55 -6.69 -6.05
CA VAL A 223 7.63 -6.53 -7.51
C VAL A 223 7.87 -5.07 -7.85
N TRP A 224 8.79 -4.82 -8.76
CA TRP A 224 9.19 -3.46 -9.16
C TRP A 224 8.67 -3.11 -10.54
N HIS A 225 8.26 -1.86 -10.67
CA HIS A 225 7.96 -1.21 -11.94
C HIS A 225 9.18 -0.41 -12.43
N GLU A 226 9.38 -0.36 -13.74
CA GLU A 226 10.49 0.41 -14.36
C GLU A 226 10.42 1.92 -14.14
N ARG A 227 9.26 2.41 -13.68
CA ARG A 227 9.01 3.82 -13.35
C ARG A 227 9.32 4.15 -11.89
N GLY A 228 10.23 3.40 -11.25
CA GLY A 228 10.76 3.72 -9.93
C GLY A 228 9.76 3.57 -8.78
N TRP A 229 8.84 2.61 -8.85
CA TRP A 229 7.92 2.28 -7.74
C TRP A 229 7.74 0.76 -7.64
N SER A 230 7.16 0.27 -6.54
CA SER A 230 7.02 -1.17 -6.27
C SER A 230 5.80 -1.51 -5.40
N VAL A 231 5.40 -2.78 -5.46
CA VAL A 231 4.36 -3.37 -4.59
C VAL A 231 5.01 -4.44 -3.72
N ILE A 232 4.68 -4.44 -2.43
CA ILE A 232 5.13 -5.43 -1.44
C ILE A 232 3.91 -6.14 -0.86
N VAL A 233 4.00 -7.46 -0.68
CA VAL A 233 3.00 -8.25 0.07
C VAL A 233 3.69 -9.08 1.14
N GLY A 234 3.03 -9.27 2.28
CA GLY A 234 3.51 -10.13 3.36
C GLY A 234 2.85 -9.81 4.70
N LYS A 235 3.42 -10.36 5.77
CA LYS A 235 2.92 -10.16 7.13
C LYS A 235 3.31 -8.78 7.67
N GLU A 236 2.34 -8.04 8.21
CA GLU A 236 2.51 -6.78 8.93
C GLU A 236 1.34 -6.63 9.91
N GLU A 237 1.58 -6.15 11.11
CA GLU A 237 0.51 -5.97 12.12
C GLU A 237 -0.49 -4.89 11.67
N CYS A 238 -1.77 -5.23 11.76
CA CYS A 238 -2.92 -4.35 11.56
C CYS A 238 -3.58 -4.07 12.93
#